data_AF-A0A8T6XIX8-F1
#
_entry.id   AF-A0A8T6XIX8-F1
#
_cell.length_a   1.000
_cell.length_b   1.000
_cell.length_c   1.000
_cell.angle_alpha   90.00
_cell.angle_beta   90.00
_cell.angle_gamma   90.00
#
_symmetry.space_group_name_H-M   'P 1'
#
loop_
_entity.id
_entity.type
_entity.pdbx_description
1 polymer ?
#
loop_
_entity_poly.entity_id
_entity_poly.type
_entity_poly.pdbx_seq_one_letter_code
_entity_poly.pdbx_strand_id
1 'polypeptide(L)'
;MSPIQLSFDVNDPNLRRRFLQKILPNCIDALDEDKEPSWGKMSAQHMIEHLIFAFQMSTDKLDLECNTPEEKRAKLKAFLNINRPMPKGFINPVTGKELVDLKY
;
A
#
# COMPACT_ATOMS: atom_id res chain seq x y z
N MET A 1 -16.91 -17.00 9.06
CA MET A 1 -16.16 -16.67 7.83
C MET A 1 -14.73 -17.13 8.03
N SER A 2 -14.22 -18.00 7.17
CA SER A 2 -12.81 -18.42 7.23
C SER A 2 -11.91 -17.20 7.01
N PRO A 3 -10.83 -17.02 7.77
CA PRO A 3 -9.91 -15.91 7.55
C PRO A 3 -9.34 -15.99 6.13
N ILE A 4 -9.39 -14.88 5.39
CA ILE A 4 -8.77 -14.79 4.07
C ILE A 4 -7.27 -15.02 4.26
N GLN A 5 -6.76 -16.12 3.71
CA GLN A 5 -5.35 -16.49 3.78
C GLN A 5 -4.72 -16.27 2.40
N LEU A 6 -3.55 -15.65 2.38
CA LEU A 6 -2.80 -15.43 1.14
C LEU A 6 -2.30 -16.78 0.61
N SER A 7 -2.39 -16.96 -0.71
CA SER A 7 -1.85 -18.14 -1.41
C SER A 7 -0.34 -18.05 -1.66
N PHE A 8 0.29 -16.97 -1.21
CA PHE A 8 1.70 -16.68 -1.38
C PHE A 8 2.30 -16.18 -0.05
N ASP A 9 3.63 -16.22 0.06
CA ASP A 9 4.35 -15.63 1.19
C ASP A 9 4.80 -14.21 0.86
N VAL A 10 4.26 -13.22 1.58
CA VAL A 10 4.65 -11.81 1.45
C VAL A 10 6.13 -11.55 1.76
N ASN A 11 6.82 -12.47 2.41
CA ASN A 11 8.24 -12.35 2.75
C ASN A 11 9.19 -13.00 1.75
N ASP A 12 8.69 -13.68 0.70
CA ASP A 12 9.53 -14.25 -0.34
C ASP A 12 10.23 -13.13 -1.15
N PRO A 13 11.57 -13.06 -1.14
CA PRO A 13 12.32 -12.02 -1.86
C PRO A 13 12.17 -12.12 -3.38
N ASN A 14 12.00 -13.33 -3.93
CA ASN A 14 11.78 -13.51 -5.36
C ASN A 14 10.39 -13.02 -5.78
N LEU A 15 9.39 -13.27 -4.95
CA LEU A 15 8.05 -12.74 -5.17
C LEU A 15 8.03 -11.21 -5.12
N ARG A 16 8.67 -10.60 -4.10
CA ARG A 16 8.79 -9.14 -3.98
C ARG A 16 9.45 -8.51 -5.20
N ARG A 17 10.56 -9.10 -5.65
CA ARG A 17 11.26 -8.67 -6.87
C ARG A 17 10.37 -8.77 -8.09
N ARG A 18 9.69 -9.90 -8.30
CA ARG A 18 8.76 -10.09 -9.42
C ARG A 18 7.58 -9.12 -9.34
N PHE A 19 7.07 -8.84 -8.15
CA PHE A 19 5.99 -7.89 -7.94
C PHE A 19 6.39 -6.50 -8.44
N LEU A 20 7.51 -5.97 -7.94
CA LEU A 20 7.98 -4.63 -8.31
C LEU A 20 8.43 -4.52 -9.77
N GLN A 21 9.05 -5.56 -10.34
CA GLN A 21 9.61 -5.50 -11.69
C GLN A 21 8.63 -5.87 -12.80
N LYS A 22 7.56 -6.62 -12.51
CA LYS A 22 6.66 -7.16 -13.54
C LYS A 22 5.19 -6.94 -13.21
N ILE A 23 4.74 -7.36 -12.02
CA ILE A 23 3.30 -7.35 -11.70
C ILE A 23 2.80 -5.91 -11.57
N LEU A 24 3.51 -5.08 -10.80
CA LEU A 24 3.11 -3.71 -10.54
C LEU A 24 3.06 -2.85 -11.82
N PRO A 25 4.09 -2.82 -12.69
CA PRO A 25 4.00 -2.12 -13.98
C PRO A 25 2.83 -2.58 -14.84
N ASN A 26 2.63 -3.90 -15.00
CA ASN A 26 1.51 -4.43 -15.77
C ASN A 26 0.15 -4.04 -15.20
N CYS A 27 0.02 -3.94 -13.88
CA CYS A 27 -1.20 -3.45 -13.23
C CYS A 27 -1.43 -1.97 -13.53
N ILE A 28 -0.37 -1.15 -13.51
CA ILE A 28 -0.45 0.29 -13.80
C ILE A 28 -0.83 0.51 -15.27
N ASP A 29 -0.21 -0.22 -16.20
CA ASP A 29 -0.51 -0.12 -17.65
C ASP A 29 -1.97 -0.47 -18.00
N ALA A 30 -2.65 -1.21 -17.13
CA ALA A 30 -4.05 -1.62 -17.29
C ALA A 30 -5.06 -0.73 -16.55
N LEU A 31 -4.61 0.33 -15.86
CA LEU A 31 -5.48 1.30 -15.21
C LEU A 31 -5.92 2.37 -16.20
N ASP A 32 -7.19 2.76 -16.09
CA ASP A 32 -7.82 3.84 -16.83
C ASP A 32 -8.73 4.65 -15.88
N GLU A 33 -9.25 5.78 -16.36
CA GLU A 33 -10.08 6.71 -15.59
C GLU A 33 -11.44 6.12 -15.18
N ASP A 34 -11.93 5.11 -15.91
CA ASP A 34 -13.21 4.45 -15.67
C ASP A 34 -13.10 3.27 -14.68
N LYS A 35 -11.90 2.97 -14.18
CA LYS A 35 -11.70 1.88 -13.21
C LYS A 35 -12.30 2.22 -11.85
N GLU A 36 -13.35 1.49 -11.51
CA GLU A 36 -13.97 1.51 -10.19
C GLU A 36 -13.08 0.88 -9.10
N PRO A 37 -13.06 1.46 -7.88
CA PRO A 37 -12.27 0.95 -6.78
C PRO A 37 -12.80 -0.39 -6.24
N SER A 38 -11.92 -1.40 -6.20
CA SER A 38 -12.30 -2.76 -5.78
C SER A 38 -12.04 -3.06 -4.30
N TRP A 39 -11.11 -2.35 -3.66
CA TRP A 39 -10.64 -2.62 -2.28
C TRP A 39 -10.99 -1.53 -1.25
N GLY A 40 -11.09 -0.28 -1.68
CA GLY A 40 -11.29 0.88 -0.81
C GLY A 40 -12.07 1.97 -1.54
N LYS A 41 -11.76 3.23 -1.24
CA LYS A 41 -12.41 4.40 -1.87
C LYS A 41 -11.55 5.14 -2.88
N MET A 42 -10.26 4.82 -2.97
CA MET A 42 -9.33 5.50 -3.87
C MET A 42 -9.65 5.16 -5.32
N SER A 43 -9.97 6.16 -6.15
CA SER A 43 -10.01 6.00 -7.60
C SER A 43 -8.63 5.59 -8.16
N ALA A 44 -8.58 5.25 -9.45
CA ALA A 44 -7.31 4.91 -10.12
C ALA A 44 -6.22 5.97 -9.89
N GLN A 45 -6.53 7.25 -10.12
CA GLN A 45 -5.57 8.35 -9.90
C GLN A 45 -5.12 8.46 -8.43
N HIS A 46 -6.04 8.37 -7.47
CA HIS A 46 -5.68 8.39 -6.04
C HIS A 46 -4.72 7.25 -5.68
N MET A 47 -4.91 6.06 -6.25
CA MET A 47 -4.03 4.90 -6.00
C MET A 47 -2.64 5.10 -6.61
N ILE A 48 -2.56 5.68 -7.80
CA ILE A 48 -1.28 6.03 -8.45
C ILE A 48 -0.53 7.07 -7.61
N GLU A 49 -1.19 8.15 -7.19
CA GLU A 49 -0.56 9.16 -6.33
C GLU A 49 -0.15 8.61 -4.96
N HIS A 50 -0.98 7.75 -4.36
CA HIS A 50 -0.65 7.06 -3.12
C HIS A 50 0.61 6.18 -3.27
N LEU A 51 0.73 5.49 -4.39
CA LEU A 51 1.90 4.67 -4.72
C LEU A 51 3.15 5.53 -4.93
N ILE A 52 3.04 6.65 -5.66
CA ILE A 52 4.14 7.61 -5.86
C ILE A 52 4.67 8.09 -4.50
N PHE A 53 3.78 8.50 -3.61
CA PHE A 53 4.14 8.94 -2.26
C PHE A 53 4.91 7.85 -1.49
N ALA A 54 4.41 6.62 -1.50
CA ALA A 54 5.07 5.48 -0.85
C ALA A 54 6.48 5.19 -1.45
N PHE A 55 6.65 5.31 -2.77
CA PHE A 55 7.95 5.17 -3.41
C PHE A 55 8.91 6.30 -3.05
N GLN A 56 8.43 7.55 -3.01
CA GLN A 56 9.25 8.68 -2.61
C GLN A 56 9.76 8.54 -1.17
N MET A 57 8.89 8.11 -0.25
CA MET A 57 9.26 7.81 1.14
C MET A 57 10.29 6.69 1.25
N SER A 58 10.15 5.62 0.46
CA SER A 58 11.05 4.45 0.55
C SER A 58 12.40 4.61 -0.16
N THR A 59 12.54 5.65 -0.98
CA THR A 59 13.76 5.95 -1.75
C THR A 59 14.46 7.23 -1.28
N ASP A 60 14.13 7.69 -0.07
CA ASP A 60 14.66 8.92 0.55
C ASP A 60 14.47 10.19 -0.31
N LYS A 61 13.51 10.19 -1.24
CA LYS A 61 13.12 11.39 -2.01
C LYS A 61 12.18 12.29 -1.23
N LEU A 62 11.58 11.76 -0.16
CA LEU A 62 10.71 12.48 0.75
C LEU A 62 11.08 12.09 2.18
N ASP A 63 11.70 13.01 2.90
CA ASP A 63 12.01 12.84 4.32
C ASP A 63 10.78 13.16 5.15
N LEU A 64 10.38 12.22 6.01
CA LEU A 64 9.20 12.33 6.87
C LEU A 64 9.56 11.89 8.28
N GLU A 65 9.13 12.69 9.26
CA GLU A 65 9.26 12.31 10.66
C GLU A 65 8.34 11.11 10.99
N CYS A 66 8.93 10.09 11.63
CA CYS A 66 8.18 8.94 12.10
C CYS A 66 7.41 9.27 13.40
N ASN A 67 6.16 9.69 13.25
CA ASN A 67 5.24 10.00 14.36
C ASN A 67 4.85 8.79 15.23
N THR A 68 5.32 7.58 14.90
CA THR A 68 5.07 6.39 15.73
C THR A 68 5.97 6.43 16.97
N PRO A 69 5.41 6.31 18.19
CA PRO A 69 6.18 6.20 19.43
C PRO A 69 7.21 5.07 19.37
N GLU A 70 8.42 5.33 19.87
CA GLU A 70 9.56 4.42 19.73
C GLU A 70 9.26 3.02 20.29
N GLU A 71 8.58 2.94 21.44
CA GLU A 71 8.23 1.67 22.08
C GLU A 71 7.29 0.80 21.24
N LYS A 72 6.57 1.40 20.28
CA LYS A 72 5.64 0.69 19.38
C LYS A 72 6.28 0.30 18.04
N ARG A 73 7.41 0.90 17.66
CA ARG A 73 8.02 0.72 16.33
C ARG A 73 8.37 -0.74 16.04
N ALA A 74 8.95 -1.46 17.00
CA ALA A 74 9.32 -2.86 16.83
C ALA A 74 8.10 -3.74 16.51
N LYS A 75 7.00 -3.54 17.24
CA LYS A 75 5.74 -4.27 17.04
C LYS A 75 5.10 -3.96 15.67
N LEU A 76 5.10 -2.70 15.26
CA LEU A 76 4.54 -2.31 13.95
C LEU A 76 5.40 -2.83 12.79
N LYS A 77 6.73 -2.84 12.92
CA LYS A 77 7.62 -3.47 11.93
C LYS A 77 7.33 -4.96 11.80
N ALA A 78 7.14 -5.68 12.91
CA ALA A 78 6.77 -7.09 12.87
C ALA A 78 5.42 -7.32 12.18
N PHE A 79 4.44 -6.43 12.41
CA PHE A 79 3.13 -6.49 11.75
C PHE A 79 3.23 -6.43 10.22
N LEU A 80 4.14 -5.63 9.65
CA LEU A 80 4.34 -5.53 8.20
C LEU A 80 4.81 -6.85 7.54
N ASN A 81 5.40 -7.76 8.31
CA ASN A 81 5.86 -9.06 7.81
C ASN A 81 4.83 -10.19 8.02
N ILE A 82 3.66 -9.89 8.58
CA ILE A 82 2.62 -10.91 8.78
C ILE A 82 2.00 -11.25 7.42
N ASN A 83 1.93 -12.55 7.10
CA ASN A 83 1.32 -13.04 5.88
C ASN A 83 -0.21 -13.03 5.92
N ARG A 84 -0.80 -11.83 6.00
CA ARG A 84 -2.24 -11.58 6.09
C ARG A 84 -2.63 -10.45 5.14
N PRO A 85 -3.76 -10.54 4.43
CA PRO A 85 -4.21 -9.44 3.58
C PRO A 85 -4.56 -8.20 4.43
N MET A 86 -4.34 -7.03 3.85
CA MET A 86 -4.84 -5.78 4.40
C MET A 86 -6.37 -5.83 4.50
N PRO A 87 -7.03 -5.40 5.59
CA PRO A 87 -8.49 -5.38 5.65
C PRO A 87 -9.09 -4.53 4.51
N LYS A 88 -10.16 -5.03 3.89
CA LYS A 88 -10.92 -4.27 2.88
C LYS A 88 -11.55 -3.04 3.54
N GLY A 89 -11.43 -1.88 2.89
CA GLY A 89 -11.93 -0.61 3.45
C GLY A 89 -11.18 -0.12 4.69
N PHE A 90 -9.92 -0.53 4.90
CA PHE A 90 -9.10 -0.02 5.99
C PHE A 90 -9.03 1.51 5.98
N ILE A 91 -9.28 2.12 7.14
CA ILE A 91 -9.26 3.57 7.33
C ILE A 91 -7.83 3.97 7.67
N ASN A 92 -7.27 4.90 6.89
CA ASN A 92 -5.93 5.42 7.15
C ASN A 92 -5.93 6.18 8.49
N PRO A 93 -5.02 5.86 9.43
CA PRO A 93 -4.95 6.54 10.72
C PRO A 93 -4.55 8.02 10.63
N VAL A 94 -3.93 8.45 9.54
CA VAL A 94 -3.47 9.84 9.33
C VAL A 94 -4.54 10.69 8.63
N THR A 95 -5.15 10.17 7.56
CA THR A 95 -6.11 10.95 6.75
C THR A 95 -7.58 10.64 7.08
N GLY A 96 -7.84 9.62 7.89
CA GLY A 96 -9.20 9.23 8.26
C GLY A 96 -9.99 8.66 7.07
N LYS A 97 -11.26 9.05 6.97
CA LYS A 97 -12.21 8.56 5.95
C LYS A 97 -12.17 9.35 4.64
N GLU A 98 -11.53 10.51 4.67
CA GLU A 98 -11.45 11.43 3.55
C GLU A 98 -10.31 11.04 2.61
N LEU A 99 -10.52 11.31 1.32
CA LEU A 99 -9.46 11.21 0.32
C LEU A 99 -8.62 12.48 0.36
N VAL A 100 -7.33 12.33 0.06
CA VAL A 100 -6.44 13.48 -0.13
C VAL A 100 -6.71 14.12 -1.49
N ASP A 101 -6.54 15.43 -1.57
CA ASP A 101 -6.63 16.13 -2.85
C ASP A 101 -5.56 15.62 -3.82
N LEU A 102 -5.99 15.37 -5.06
CA LEU A 102 -5.11 14.98 -6.16
C LEU A 102 -4.17 16.13 -6.54
N LYS A 103 -2.93 15.81 -6.87
CA LYS A 103 -1.87 16.78 -7.16
C LYS A 103 -1.43 16.79 -8.62
N TYR A 104 -1.66 15.70 -9.37
CA TYR A 104 -1.20 15.53 -10.74
C TYR A 104 -2.35 15.33 -11.72
#